data_AF-A0A964NXP6-F1
#
_entry.id   AF-A0A964NXP6-F1
#
_cell.length_a   1.000
_cell.length_b   1.000
_cell.length_c   1.000
_cell.angle_alpha   90.00
_cell.angle_beta   90.00
_cell.angle_gamma   90.00
#
_symmetry.space_group_name_H-M   'P 1'
#
loop_
_entity.id
_entity.type
_entity.pdbx_description
1 polymer ?
#
loop_
_entity_poly.entity_id
_entity_poly.type
_entity_poly.pdbx_seq_one_letter_code
_entity_poly.pdbx_strand_id
1 'polypeptide(L)' 'MTTGPDISSEDISLMARVLGLSITPADLPEVTHRVTALLDQLQRLDGLDLESADPSAIFPKEAGA' A
#
# COMPACT_ATOMS: atom_id res chain seq x y z
N MET A 1 7.62 -18.45 -8.54
CA MET A 1 8.13 -17.10 -8.28
C MET A 1 7.05 -16.14 -8.71
N THR A 2 6.21 -15.71 -7.78
CA THR A 2 5.29 -14.59 -8.04
C THR A 2 6.17 -13.35 -8.13
N THR A 3 6.17 -12.70 -9.27
CA THR A 3 6.78 -11.38 -9.44
C THR A 3 6.13 -10.44 -8.41
N GLY A 4 6.94 -9.65 -7.70
CA GLY A 4 6.46 -8.55 -6.86
C GLY A 4 5.46 -7.67 -7.62
N PRO A 5 4.58 -6.92 -6.94
CA PRO A 5 3.68 -6.02 -7.64
C PRO A 5 4.50 -4.99 -8.42
N ASP A 6 4.32 -5.01 -9.75
CA ASP A 6 4.97 -4.08 -10.67
C ASP A 6 4.21 -2.75 -10.61
N ILE A 7 4.57 -1.92 -9.62
CA ILE A 7 4.00 -0.59 -9.44
C ILE A 7 4.84 0.43 -10.19
N SER A 8 4.20 1.17 -11.10
CA SER A 8 4.88 2.18 -11.90
C SER A 8 5.01 3.50 -11.13
N SER A 9 5.94 4.36 -11.56
CA SER A 9 6.03 5.73 -11.03
C SER A 9 4.77 6.58 -11.32
N GLU A 10 3.98 6.21 -12.32
CA GLU A 10 2.67 6.83 -12.60
C GLU A 10 1.66 6.47 -11.53
N ASP A 11 1.63 5.20 -11.09
CA ASP A 11 0.78 4.73 -10.00
C ASP A 11 1.13 5.43 -8.67
N ILE A 12 2.42 5.59 -8.38
CA ILE A 12 2.90 6.33 -7.20
C ILE A 12 2.45 7.79 -7.24
N SER A 13 2.58 8.44 -8.40
CA SER A 13 2.16 9.83 -8.60
C SER A 13 0.64 9.98 -8.42
N LEU A 14 -0.13 9.02 -8.92
CA LEU A 14 -1.58 8.99 -8.75
C LEU A 14 -1.98 8.80 -7.29
N MET A 15 -1.38 7.85 -6.57
CA MET A 15 -1.64 7.64 -5.14
C MET A 15 -1.34 8.88 -4.32
N ALA A 16 -0.19 9.50 -4.54
CA ALA A 16 0.18 10.74 -3.84
C ALA A 16 -0.86 11.84 -4.07
N ARG A 17 -1.32 12.01 -5.31
CA ARG A 17 -2.37 12.98 -5.64
C ARG A 17 -3.70 12.68 -4.94
N VAL A 18 -4.12 11.42 -4.87
CA VAL A 18 -5.36 11.00 -4.17
C VAL A 18 -5.26 11.29 -2.67
N LEU A 19 -4.08 11.12 -2.08
CA LEU A 19 -3.82 11.38 -0.67
C LEU A 19 -3.54 12.86 -0.36
N GLY A 20 -3.53 13.75 -1.36
CA GLY A 20 -3.18 15.16 -1.19
C GLY A 20 -1.71 15.41 -0.85
N LEU A 21 -0.84 14.45 -1.15
CA LEU A 21 0.60 14.53 -0.93
C LEU A 21 1.31 15.05 -2.19
N SER A 22 2.38 15.82 -1.98
CA SER A 22 3.29 16.23 -3.04
C SER A 22 4.55 15.37 -3.03
N ILE A 23 4.97 14.92 -4.22
CA ILE A 23 6.25 14.24 -4.44
C ILE A 23 7.00 15.05 -5.49
N THR A 24 8.26 15.41 -5.20
CA THR A 24 9.08 16.09 -6.20
C THR A 24 9.56 15.10 -7.26
N PRO A 25 9.83 15.54 -8.50
CA PRO A 25 10.38 14.64 -9.52
C PRO A 25 11.70 13.98 -9.11
N ALA A 26 12.49 14.63 -8.24
CA ALA A 26 13.75 14.10 -7.73
C ALA A 26 13.53 12.97 -6.70
N ASP A 27 12.46 13.05 -5.91
CA ASP A 27 12.14 12.04 -4.88
C ASP A 27 11.35 10.86 -5.44
N LEU A 28 10.65 11.04 -6.57
CA LEU A 28 9.78 10.03 -7.15
C LEU A 28 10.44 8.66 -7.33
N PRO A 29 11.69 8.53 -7.84
CA PRO A 29 12.34 7.23 -7.97
C PRO A 29 12.55 6.50 -6.63
N GLU A 30 12.94 7.23 -5.58
CA GLU A 30 13.18 6.67 -4.25
C GLU A 30 11.85 6.27 -3.59
N VAL A 31 10.80 7.09 -3.74
CA VAL A 31 9.47 6.76 -3.23
C VAL A 31 8.93 5.51 -3.93
N THR A 32 9.04 5.43 -5.26
CA THR A 32 8.66 4.23 -6.02
C THR A 32 9.40 3.01 -5.49
N HIS A 33 10.74 3.08 -5.37
CA HIS A 33 11.53 1.97 -4.87
C HIS A 33 11.08 1.49 -3.47
N ARG A 34 10.88 2.42 -2.52
CA ARG A 34 10.45 2.07 -1.16
C ARG A 34 9.07 1.46 -1.11
N VAL A 35 8.13 1.98 -1.91
CA VAL A 35 6.77 1.42 -1.97
C VAL A 35 6.79 0.03 -2.61
N THR A 36 7.51 -0.17 -3.71
CA THR A 36 7.67 -1.49 -4.32
C THR A 36 8.26 -2.49 -3.32
N ALA A 37 9.32 -2.11 -2.60
CA ALA A 37 9.94 -2.97 -1.59
C ALA A 37 8.98 -3.32 -0.44
N LEU A 38 8.18 -2.35 0.02
CA LEU A 38 7.15 -2.60 1.03
C LEU A 38 6.11 -3.61 0.52
N LEU A 39 5.58 -3.40 -0.68
CA LEU A 39 4.55 -4.27 -1.25
C LEU A 39 5.07 -5.70 -1.48
N ASP A 40 6.34 -5.84 -1.91
CA ASP A 40 7.01 -7.14 -2.01
C ASP A 40 7.06 -7.87 -0.65
N GLN A 41 7.36 -7.16 0.44
CA GLN A 41 7.31 -7.76 1.77
C GLN A 41 5.88 -8.14 2.22
N LEU A 42 4.86 -7.39 1.79
CA LEU A 42 3.46 -7.68 2.11
C LEU A 42 2.93 -8.92 1.38
N GLN A 43 3.53 -9.35 0.26
CA GLN A 43 3.15 -10.60 -0.42
C GLN A 43 3.22 -11.84 0.48
N ARG A 44 4.01 -11.78 1.57
CA ARG A 44 4.06 -12.84 2.58
C ARG A 44 2.71 -13.11 3.24
N LEU A 45 1.78 -12.15 3.17
CA LEU A 45 0.43 -12.25 3.73
C LEU A 45 -0.55 -12.97 2.79
N ASP A 46 -0.26 -13.12 1.49
CA ASP A 46 -1.15 -13.75 0.51
C ASP A 46 -1.37 -15.25 0.78
N GLY A 47 -0.47 -15.88 1.55
CA GLY A 47 -0.55 -17.30 1.91
C GLY A 47 -1.33 -17.59 3.18
N LEU A 48 -1.92 -16.58 3.83
CA LEU A 48 -2.71 -16.78 5.05
C LEU A 48 -4.12 -17.27 4.69
N ASP A 49 -4.56 -18.32 5.37
CA ASP A 49 -5.95 -18.78 5.30
C ASP A 49 -6.85 -17.82 6.10
N LEU A 50 -7.69 -17.09 5.38
CA LEU A 50 -8.61 -16.11 5.93
C LEU A 50 -10.08 -16.53 5.78
N GLU A 51 -10.38 -17.76 5.33
CA GLU A 51 -11.76 -18.18 5.03
C GLU A 51 -12.71 -18.07 6.23
N SER A 52 -12.17 -18.21 7.44
CA SER A 52 -12.93 -18.14 8.70
C SER A 52 -12.56 -16.94 9.58
N ALA A 53 -11.73 -16.03 9.07
CA ALA A 53 -11.26 -14.87 9.82
C ALA A 53 -12.22 -13.67 9.60
N ASP A 54 -12.84 -13.20 10.68
CA ASP A 54 -13.59 -11.95 10.65
C ASP A 54 -12.64 -10.74 10.61
N PRO A 55 -12.84 -9.76 9.69
CA PRO A 55 -12.05 -8.53 9.68
C PRO A 55 -12.21 -7.77 10.99
N SER A 56 -11.09 -7.53 11.68
CA SER A 56 -11.09 -6.70 12.89
C SER A 56 -11.09 -5.22 12.52
N ALA A 57 -11.99 -4.44 13.13
CA ALA A 57 -12.02 -3.00 12.94
C ALA A 57 -10.84 -2.34 13.69
N ILE A 58 -9.91 -1.76 12.93
CA ILE A 58 -8.68 -1.14 13.47
C ILE A 58 -8.96 0.30 13.94
N PHE A 59 -10.03 0.93 13.45
CA PHE A 59 -10.49 2.23 13.91
C PHE A 59 -11.67 2.04 14.86
N PRO A 60 -11.63 2.62 16.08
CA PRO A 60 -12.80 2.66 16.93
C PRO A 60 -13.92 3.36 16.16
N LYS A 61 -15.09 2.72 16.04
CA LYS A 61 -16.30 3.46 15.66
C LYS A 61 -16.45 4.59 16.68
N GLU A 62 -16.47 5.84 16.23
CA GLU A 62 -16.80 6.95 17.12
C GLU A 62 -18.08 6.57 17.88
N ALA A 63 -17.99 6.56 19.21
CA ALA A 63 -19.17 6.37 20.04
C ALA A 63 -20.13 7.50 19.68
N GLY A 64 -21.29 7.14 19.13
CA GLY A 64 -22.20 8.04 18.43
C GLY A 64 -22.49 9.34 19.18
N ALA A 65 -22.67 10.40 18.40
CA ALA A 65 -23.27 11.66 18.83
C ALA A 65 -24.74 11.47 19.26
#